data_AF-A0A8S3QRH3-F1
#
_entry.id   AF-A0A8S3QRH3-F1
#
_cell.length_a   1.000
_cell.length_b   1.000
_cell.length_c   1.000
_cell.angle_alpha   90.00
_cell.angle_beta   90.00
_cell.angle_gamma   90.00
#
_symmetry.space_group_name_H-M   'P 1'
#
loop_
_entity.id
_entity.type
_entity.pdbx_description
1 polymer ?
#
loop_
_entity_poly.entity_id
_entity_poly.type
_entity_poly.pdbx_seq_one_letter_code
_entity_poly.pdbx_strand_id
1 'polypeptide(L)'
;MNRITEGLNNKKSCIEIYQDMVPKSLIMLLKDLQQVHTKKHYNKKQVSHAAKANIADEVLQILSMVNDHDFVKEVVYTQDNSKPPSIICYTSEQIADIKTHLQADPSTVLGVERTFNLGSVFVTNFVIKIKSFSGKSCGHQYSLNDVFPWDSSMETYHTFFSHFKARILTEVQCFDVKLGSDDEGGLRVALDSVFSKPDRLLCTKHIKDNVTDYIKNKLPLTSNQRSQIMSNIFNDNGIATADDTIDFDIKSNELCNSFPCFANYFEIRLKTRLFNYVNQPFRKYDSNRLWTNNNCESMNHRFKVALNWKPHQLPELLDKIYNVIQLHHTDLKRSIVGNGNYELFGNFKKHRIQHSKWHSLSQIEKEVLYRKLASDKKFSDNMLRAANGFAIPKVKRLAKKPGQRHRPRTAAVRTKPKF
;
A
#
# COMPACT_ATOMS: atom_id res chain seq x y z
N MET A 1 -3.43 -6.04 -35.13
CA MET A 1 -3.19 -7.48 -34.92
C MET A 1 -1.84 -7.95 -35.45
N ASN A 2 -1.37 -7.49 -36.61
CA ASN A 2 -0.11 -7.95 -37.20
C ASN A 2 1.16 -7.76 -36.33
N ARG A 3 1.28 -6.62 -35.63
CA ARG A 3 2.46 -6.34 -34.77
C ARG A 3 2.60 -7.23 -33.53
N ILE A 4 1.48 -7.73 -32.99
CA ILE A 4 1.51 -8.66 -31.85
C ILE A 4 2.07 -10.00 -32.32
N THR A 5 1.57 -10.51 -33.45
CA THR A 5 2.03 -11.77 -34.03
C THR A 5 3.50 -11.68 -34.44
N GLU A 6 3.91 -10.55 -35.03
CA GLU A 6 5.29 -10.26 -35.40
C GLU A 6 6.23 -10.16 -34.19
N GLY A 7 5.83 -9.45 -33.13
CA GLY A 7 6.60 -9.36 -31.89
C GLY A 7 6.73 -10.71 -31.17
N LEU A 8 5.66 -11.52 -31.17
CA LEU A 8 5.68 -12.87 -30.61
C LEU A 8 6.59 -13.81 -31.42
N ASN A 9 6.56 -13.72 -32.75
CA ASN A 9 7.45 -14.50 -33.62
C ASN A 9 8.93 -14.12 -33.44
N ASN A 10 9.19 -12.86 -33.08
CA ASN A 10 10.54 -12.35 -32.77
C ASN A 10 10.97 -12.56 -31.32
N LYS A 11 10.29 -13.42 -30.55
CA LYS A 11 10.58 -13.74 -29.13
C LYS A 11 10.58 -12.53 -28.18
N LYS A 12 9.93 -11.41 -28.54
CA LYS A 12 9.81 -10.24 -27.67
C LYS A 12 8.90 -10.54 -26.47
N SER A 13 9.27 -10.03 -25.30
CA SER A 13 8.44 -10.09 -24.10
C SER A 13 7.15 -9.29 -24.27
N CYS A 14 6.11 -9.60 -23.49
CA CYS A 14 4.85 -8.86 -23.54
C CYS A 14 5.04 -7.37 -23.26
N ILE A 15 6.05 -7.00 -22.46
CA ILE A 15 6.40 -5.63 -22.15
C ILE A 15 7.09 -4.97 -23.34
N GLU A 16 8.02 -5.65 -24.02
CA GLU A 16 8.67 -5.13 -25.23
C GLU A 16 7.68 -4.99 -26.40
N ILE A 17 6.78 -5.96 -26.58
CA ILE A 17 5.69 -5.86 -27.56
C ILE A 17 4.79 -4.69 -27.20
N TYR A 18 4.44 -4.53 -25.92
CA TYR A 18 3.64 -3.40 -25.45
C TYR A 18 4.36 -2.07 -25.69
N GLN A 19 5.66 -1.97 -25.41
CA GLN A 19 6.49 -0.79 -25.62
C GLN A 19 6.67 -0.47 -27.12
N ASP A 20 6.90 -1.47 -27.98
CA ASP A 20 6.96 -1.33 -29.43
C ASP A 20 5.61 -0.97 -30.06
N MET A 21 4.53 -1.39 -29.41
CA MET A 21 3.15 -1.03 -29.76
C MET A 21 2.72 0.32 -29.20
N VAL A 22 3.58 1.00 -28.46
CA VAL A 22 3.43 2.40 -28.08
C VAL A 22 4.39 3.22 -28.96
N PRO A 23 4.00 3.61 -30.20
CA PRO A 23 4.76 4.62 -30.92
C PRO A 23 4.80 5.89 -30.08
N LYS A 24 5.97 6.52 -29.97
CA LYS A 24 6.16 7.84 -29.31
C LYS A 24 5.21 8.93 -29.82
N SER A 25 4.53 8.71 -30.96
CA SER A 25 3.63 9.68 -31.61
C SER A 25 2.16 9.27 -31.75
N LEU A 26 1.69 8.10 -31.28
CA LEU A 26 0.29 7.68 -31.48
C LEU A 26 -0.30 6.93 -30.27
N ILE A 27 -0.98 7.70 -29.41
CA ILE A 27 -1.72 7.30 -28.20
C ILE A 27 -3.09 6.68 -28.56
N MET A 28 -3.16 5.85 -29.61
CA MET A 28 -4.39 5.16 -29.99
C MET A 28 -4.11 3.69 -30.31
N LEU A 29 -4.95 2.84 -29.71
CA LEU A 29 -5.02 1.38 -29.79
C LEU A 29 -4.13 0.63 -28.78
N LEU A 30 -4.65 0.46 -27.56
CA LEU A 30 -5.04 -0.84 -26.98
C LEU A 30 -5.80 -0.59 -25.66
N LYS A 31 -6.92 -1.31 -25.46
CA LYS A 31 -7.91 -1.03 -24.39
C LYS A 31 -7.71 -1.85 -23.11
N ASP A 32 -6.89 -2.91 -23.11
CA ASP A 32 -6.79 -3.80 -21.95
C ASP A 32 -5.51 -4.67 -21.98
N LEU A 33 -4.81 -4.75 -20.84
CA LEU A 33 -3.67 -5.66 -20.58
C LEU A 33 -4.12 -7.13 -20.58
N GLN A 34 -5.40 -7.39 -20.28
CA GLN A 34 -5.96 -8.73 -20.18
C GLN A 34 -5.93 -9.47 -21.53
N GLN A 35 -6.10 -8.78 -22.66
CA GLN A 35 -6.02 -9.37 -24.01
C GLN A 35 -4.60 -9.87 -24.38
N VAL A 36 -3.56 -9.31 -23.76
CA VAL A 36 -2.15 -9.73 -23.97
C VAL A 36 -1.84 -10.97 -23.13
N HIS A 37 -2.38 -11.04 -21.90
CA HIS A 37 -2.20 -12.19 -21.02
C HIS A 37 -2.83 -13.48 -21.56
N THR A 38 -4.02 -13.40 -22.19
CA THR A 38 -4.73 -14.59 -22.70
C THR A 38 -3.99 -15.28 -23.86
N LYS A 39 -3.12 -14.59 -24.60
CA LYS A 39 -2.44 -15.14 -25.79
C LYS A 39 -1.06 -15.75 -25.51
N LYS A 40 -0.41 -15.40 -24.38
CA LYS A 40 0.91 -15.95 -23.98
C LYS A 40 0.83 -17.41 -23.50
N HIS A 41 -0.35 -17.89 -23.11
CA HIS A 41 -0.54 -19.24 -22.60
C HIS A 41 -0.29 -20.36 -23.63
N TYR A 42 0.02 -20.04 -24.90
CA TYR A 42 0.22 -21.04 -25.96
C TYR A 42 1.67 -21.33 -26.36
N ASN A 43 2.68 -20.57 -25.91
CA ASN A 43 4.07 -20.80 -26.35
C ASN A 43 5.04 -20.95 -25.16
N LYS A 44 5.22 -22.19 -24.69
CA LYS A 44 6.33 -22.59 -23.81
C LYS A 44 7.41 -23.29 -24.65
N LYS A 45 8.59 -22.67 -24.78
CA LYS A 45 9.94 -23.29 -24.67
C LYS A 45 11.01 -22.34 -25.23
N GLN A 46 11.90 -21.89 -24.35
CA GLN A 46 13.36 -21.97 -24.47
C GLN A 46 13.97 -21.17 -23.31
N VAL A 47 14.83 -21.83 -22.53
CA VAL A 47 15.54 -21.28 -21.38
C VAL A 47 17.00 -21.18 -21.82
N SER A 48 17.54 -19.97 -21.92
CA SER A 48 19.00 -19.79 -21.91
C SER A 48 19.44 -19.81 -20.45
N HIS A 49 20.46 -20.62 -20.16
CA HIS A 49 21.18 -20.52 -18.89
C HIS A 49 21.94 -19.20 -18.89
N ALA A 50 21.50 -18.25 -18.06
CA ALA A 50 22.29 -17.06 -17.77
C ALA A 50 23.63 -17.51 -17.15
N ALA A 51 24.74 -17.10 -17.75
CA ALA A 51 26.05 -17.28 -17.16
C ALA A 51 26.05 -16.72 -15.73
N LYS A 52 26.72 -17.40 -14.80
CA LYS A 52 26.89 -16.92 -13.41
C LYS A 52 27.69 -15.62 -13.46
N ALA A 53 27.00 -14.48 -13.54
CA ALA A 53 27.62 -13.18 -13.34
C ALA A 53 28.07 -13.08 -11.89
N ASN A 54 29.23 -12.44 -11.69
CA ASN A 54 29.76 -12.17 -10.37
C ASN A 54 28.93 -11.04 -9.73
N ILE A 55 28.43 -11.27 -8.52
CA ILE A 55 27.65 -10.27 -7.77
C ILE A 55 28.43 -8.95 -7.61
N ALA A 56 29.77 -9.02 -7.49
CA ALA A 56 30.60 -7.83 -7.41
C ALA A 56 30.50 -6.96 -8.67
N ASP A 57 30.47 -7.56 -9.86
CA ASP A 57 30.34 -6.83 -11.12
C ASP A 57 28.95 -6.19 -11.25
N GLU A 58 27.90 -6.90 -10.79
CA GLU A 58 26.54 -6.36 -10.74
C GLU A 58 26.45 -5.15 -9.79
N VAL A 59 27.08 -5.23 -8.60
CA VAL A 59 27.13 -4.12 -7.64
C VAL A 59 27.90 -2.92 -8.20
N LEU A 60 29.03 -3.14 -8.88
CA LEU A 60 29.79 -2.08 -9.54
C LEU A 60 28.97 -1.37 -10.62
N GLN A 61 28.17 -2.11 -11.40
CA GLN A 61 27.24 -1.52 -12.36
C GLN A 61 26.19 -0.66 -11.64
N ILE A 62 25.65 -1.12 -10.51
CA ILE A 62 24.63 -0.37 -9.76
C ILE A 62 25.19 0.91 -9.16
N LEU A 63 26.45 0.91 -8.73
CA LEU A 63 27.12 2.14 -8.30
C LEU A 63 27.15 3.19 -9.41
N SER A 64 27.37 2.77 -10.67
CA SER A 64 27.27 3.71 -11.80
C SER A 64 25.83 4.22 -11.99
N MET A 65 24.83 3.36 -11.75
CA MET A 65 23.40 3.74 -11.83
C MET A 65 22.98 4.76 -10.77
N VAL A 66 23.67 4.88 -9.62
CA VAL A 66 23.30 5.86 -8.57
C VAL A 66 23.30 7.29 -9.10
N ASN A 67 24.21 7.62 -10.03
CA ASN A 67 24.33 8.97 -10.57
C ASN A 67 23.40 9.21 -11.77
N ASP A 68 23.19 8.19 -12.60
CA ASP A 68 22.55 8.35 -13.91
C ASP A 68 21.10 7.81 -13.95
N HIS A 69 20.70 6.99 -12.97
CA HIS A 69 19.39 6.37 -12.94
C HIS A 69 18.46 7.04 -11.92
N ASP A 70 17.29 7.47 -12.38
CA ASP A 70 16.26 8.15 -11.57
C ASP A 70 15.68 7.34 -10.39
N PHE A 71 16.02 6.05 -10.28
CA PHE A 71 15.41 5.10 -9.36
C PHE A 71 16.39 4.62 -8.31
N VAL A 72 17.65 4.37 -8.68
CA VAL A 72 18.69 3.96 -7.74
C VAL A 72 19.15 5.19 -6.97
N LYS A 73 19.12 5.14 -5.63
CA LYS A 73 19.42 6.31 -4.79
C LYS A 73 20.63 6.12 -3.91
N GLU A 74 20.82 4.91 -3.41
CA GLU A 74 21.93 4.63 -2.52
C GLU A 74 22.29 3.15 -2.54
N VAL A 75 23.59 2.86 -2.39
CA VAL A 75 24.12 1.52 -2.15
C VAL A 75 24.80 1.54 -0.80
N VAL A 76 24.22 0.83 0.17
CA VAL A 76 24.70 0.79 1.55
C VAL A 76 25.55 -0.45 1.75
N TYR A 77 26.83 -0.24 1.98
CA TYR A 77 27.78 -1.30 2.34
C TYR A 77 27.76 -1.58 3.83
N THR A 78 28.02 -2.83 4.18
CA THR A 78 28.29 -3.23 5.56
C THR A 78 29.75 -3.64 5.67
N GLN A 79 30.36 -3.47 6.85
CA GLN A 79 31.73 -3.94 7.11
C GLN A 79 31.81 -5.47 7.19
N ASP A 80 30.67 -6.14 7.28
CA ASP A 80 30.57 -7.59 7.25
C ASP A 80 30.69 -8.08 5.80
N ASN A 81 31.87 -8.58 5.44
CA ASN A 81 32.15 -9.13 4.12
C ASN A 81 31.29 -10.36 3.76
N SER A 82 30.54 -10.92 4.71
CA SER A 82 29.56 -11.99 4.45
C SER A 82 28.19 -11.45 4.00
N LYS A 83 27.94 -10.15 4.14
CA LYS A 83 26.68 -9.51 3.76
C LYS A 83 26.83 -8.67 2.48
N PRO A 84 26.07 -8.96 1.42
CA PRO A 84 26.03 -8.10 0.24
C PRO A 84 25.36 -6.74 0.54
N PRO A 85 25.65 -5.70 -0.26
CA PRO A 85 25.20 -4.33 0.01
C PRO A 85 23.71 -4.15 -0.24
N SER A 86 23.04 -3.37 0.61
CA SER A 86 21.62 -3.04 0.42
C SER A 86 21.47 -1.91 -0.60
N ILE A 87 20.47 -2.01 -1.48
CA ILE A 87 20.22 -0.98 -2.50
C ILE A 87 18.89 -0.30 -2.19
N ILE A 88 18.92 1.01 -2.07
CA ILE A 88 17.75 1.85 -1.83
C ILE A 88 17.28 2.46 -3.13
N CYS A 89 16.03 2.19 -3.49
CA CYS A 89 15.44 2.58 -4.76
C CYS A 89 14.10 3.29 -4.59
N TYR A 90 13.96 4.45 -5.21
CA TYR A 90 12.70 5.17 -5.35
C TYR A 90 12.85 6.31 -6.35
N THR A 91 11.74 6.78 -6.89
CA THR A 91 11.69 8.00 -7.70
C THR A 91 11.29 9.20 -6.82
N SER A 92 11.65 10.41 -7.26
CA SER A 92 11.20 11.63 -6.59
C SER A 92 9.68 11.79 -6.61
N GLU A 93 9.03 11.28 -7.67
CA GLU A 93 7.56 11.29 -7.80
C GLU A 93 6.90 10.41 -6.73
N GLN A 94 7.46 9.24 -6.44
CA GLN A 94 6.97 8.35 -5.39
C GLN A 94 7.02 8.97 -4.00
N ILE A 95 8.14 9.60 -3.65
CA ILE A 95 8.32 10.30 -2.37
C ILE A 95 7.30 11.44 -2.25
N ALA A 96 7.10 12.23 -3.31
CA ALA A 96 6.13 13.32 -3.33
C ALA A 96 4.68 12.81 -3.18
N ASP A 97 4.34 11.71 -3.83
CA ASP A 97 3.02 11.09 -3.73
C ASP A 97 2.76 10.55 -2.32
N ILE A 98 3.73 9.88 -1.71
CA ILE A 98 3.61 9.40 -0.32
C ILE A 98 3.37 10.57 0.63
N LYS A 99 4.20 11.62 0.55
CA LYS A 99 4.03 12.84 1.36
C LYS A 99 2.62 13.42 1.20
N THR A 100 2.18 13.59 -0.04
CA THR A 100 0.88 14.18 -0.36
C THR A 100 -0.27 13.37 0.24
N HIS A 101 -0.25 12.04 0.10
CA HIS A 101 -1.33 11.18 0.60
C HIS A 101 -1.34 11.08 2.13
N LEU A 102 -0.17 10.96 2.78
CA LEU A 102 -0.08 10.97 4.24
C LEU A 102 -0.60 12.29 4.84
N GLN A 103 -0.34 13.42 4.17
CA GLN A 103 -0.85 14.74 4.59
C GLN A 103 -2.34 14.95 4.26
N ALA A 104 -2.84 14.34 3.19
CA ALA A 104 -4.21 14.51 2.73
C ALA A 104 -5.20 13.66 3.53
N ASP A 105 -4.82 12.44 3.91
CA ASP A 105 -5.68 11.50 4.63
C ASP A 105 -4.93 10.88 5.83
N PRO A 106 -5.24 11.31 7.06
CA PRO A 106 -4.65 10.75 8.27
C PRO A 106 -4.89 9.25 8.42
N SER A 107 -5.93 8.67 7.82
CA SER A 107 -6.21 7.22 7.88
C SER A 107 -5.38 6.39 6.89
N THR A 108 -4.50 7.01 6.12
CA THR A 108 -3.57 6.30 5.24
C THR A 108 -2.64 5.42 6.06
N VAL A 109 -2.61 4.13 5.73
CA VAL A 109 -1.67 3.16 6.29
C VAL A 109 -0.59 2.90 5.26
N LEU A 110 0.66 3.01 5.70
CA LEU A 110 1.84 2.63 4.95
C LEU A 110 2.13 1.15 5.22
N GLY A 111 1.77 0.29 4.27
CA GLY A 111 2.06 -1.14 4.33
C GLY A 111 3.53 -1.41 4.02
N VAL A 112 4.11 -2.36 4.75
CA VAL A 112 5.47 -2.87 4.52
C VAL A 112 5.42 -4.37 4.43
N GLU A 113 5.95 -4.92 3.34
CA GLU A 113 6.10 -6.35 3.18
C GLU A 113 7.47 -6.64 2.57
N ARG A 114 8.09 -7.74 2.99
CA ARG A 114 9.21 -8.32 2.28
C ARG A 114 8.66 -9.33 1.28
N THR A 115 8.93 -9.09 0.01
CA THR A 115 8.61 -10.00 -1.09
C THR A 115 9.46 -11.27 -1.05
N PHE A 116 9.05 -12.27 -1.83
CA PHE A 116 9.82 -13.52 -2.02
C PHE A 116 10.90 -13.36 -3.10
N ASN A 117 12.03 -14.06 -2.92
CA ASN A 117 13.22 -14.11 -3.78
C ASN A 117 12.96 -13.80 -5.27
N LEU A 118 13.44 -12.64 -5.73
CA LEU A 118 13.49 -12.28 -7.15
C LEU A 118 14.89 -12.59 -7.73
N GLY A 119 15.39 -13.78 -7.42
CA GLY A 119 16.78 -14.18 -7.61
C GLY A 119 17.47 -14.37 -6.27
N SER A 120 18.63 -13.73 -6.09
CA SER A 120 19.41 -13.75 -4.85
C SER A 120 19.03 -12.65 -3.85
N VAL A 121 18.10 -11.75 -4.23
CA VAL A 121 17.64 -10.62 -3.43
C VAL A 121 16.20 -10.79 -2.97
N PHE A 122 15.93 -10.30 -1.77
CA PHE A 122 14.57 -9.96 -1.38
C PHE A 122 14.29 -8.51 -1.77
N VAL A 123 13.02 -8.17 -1.94
CA VAL A 123 12.60 -6.77 -2.12
C VAL A 123 11.64 -6.44 -1.00
N THR A 124 11.93 -5.42 -0.22
CA THR A 124 11.01 -4.88 0.77
C THR A 124 10.38 -3.63 0.21
N ASN A 125 9.05 -3.65 0.11
CA ASN A 125 8.29 -2.57 -0.48
C ASN A 125 7.48 -1.79 0.54
N PHE A 126 7.39 -0.49 0.31
CA PHE A 126 6.39 0.38 0.92
C PHE A 126 5.19 0.57 0.00
N VAL A 127 3.98 0.38 0.53
CA VAL A 127 2.75 0.40 -0.26
C VAL A 127 1.70 1.27 0.43
N ILE A 128 1.08 2.18 -0.32
CA ILE A 128 -0.03 3.01 0.17
C ILE A 128 -1.29 2.77 -0.64
N LYS A 129 -2.44 2.82 0.04
CA LYS A 129 -3.73 2.76 -0.64
C LYS A 129 -4.17 4.16 -1.05
N ILE A 130 -4.09 4.49 -2.33
CA ILE A 130 -4.67 5.74 -2.83
C ILE A 130 -6.18 5.57 -3.01
N LYS A 131 -6.95 6.21 -2.13
CA LYS A 131 -8.41 6.07 -2.13
C LYS A 131 -9.12 6.79 -3.27
N SER A 132 -8.40 7.63 -4.01
CA SER A 132 -8.95 8.38 -5.15
C SER A 132 -9.16 7.53 -6.40
N PHE A 133 -8.57 6.33 -6.46
CA PHE A 133 -8.59 5.47 -7.65
C PHE A 133 -9.05 4.05 -7.33
N SER A 134 -10.09 3.56 -8.00
CA SER A 134 -10.42 2.13 -8.06
C SER A 134 -9.73 1.49 -9.26
N GLY A 135 -9.18 0.29 -9.10
CA GLY A 135 -8.75 -0.50 -10.25
C GLY A 135 -9.94 -1.24 -10.87
N LYS A 136 -9.96 -1.33 -12.21
CA LYS A 136 -11.08 -1.89 -12.98
C LYS A 136 -11.20 -3.42 -12.85
N SER A 137 -10.08 -4.09 -12.69
CA SER A 137 -9.97 -5.57 -12.66
C SER A 137 -9.34 -6.11 -11.38
N CYS A 138 -8.67 -5.26 -10.58
CA CYS A 138 -8.12 -5.59 -9.27
C CYS A 138 -8.08 -4.28 -8.44
N GLY A 139 -8.42 -4.32 -7.15
CA GLY A 139 -8.75 -3.15 -6.34
C GLY A 139 -7.70 -2.00 -6.23
N HIS A 140 -8.06 -0.98 -5.45
CA HIS A 140 -7.31 0.26 -5.22
C HIS A 140 -5.92 -0.01 -4.61
N GLN A 141 -4.81 0.17 -5.33
CA GLN A 141 -3.46 -0.08 -4.79
C GLN A 141 -2.40 0.79 -5.48
N TYR A 142 -1.49 1.36 -4.67
CA TYR A 142 -0.27 2.03 -5.12
C TYR A 142 0.98 1.59 -4.34
N SER A 143 2.13 1.55 -5.02
CA SER A 143 3.47 1.19 -4.51
C SER A 143 4.48 2.10 -5.24
N LEU A 144 5.50 2.76 -4.65
CA LEU A 144 6.64 2.18 -3.94
C LEU A 144 7.62 3.19 -3.31
N ASN A 145 8.34 2.76 -2.27
CA ASN A 145 9.81 2.79 -2.27
C ASN A 145 10.27 1.33 -2.12
N ASP A 146 11.26 0.91 -2.89
CA ASP A 146 11.84 -0.43 -2.83
C ASP A 146 13.17 -0.36 -2.11
N VAL A 147 13.39 -1.25 -1.15
CA VAL A 147 14.75 -1.67 -0.82
C VAL A 147 14.93 -3.08 -1.30
N PHE A 148 16.13 -3.38 -1.78
CA PHE A 148 16.55 -4.72 -2.12
C PHE A 148 17.41 -5.24 -0.96
N PRO A 149 16.80 -5.66 0.17
CA PRO A 149 17.57 -6.26 1.22
C PRO A 149 17.95 -7.67 0.83
N TRP A 150 19.17 -8.06 1.15
CA TRP A 150 19.62 -9.44 0.95
C TRP A 150 19.34 -10.32 2.16
N ASP A 151 18.93 -9.73 3.29
CA ASP A 151 18.57 -10.43 4.51
C ASP A 151 17.29 -9.87 5.16
N SER A 152 16.86 -10.51 6.25
CA SER A 152 15.79 -10.02 7.14
C SER A 152 16.32 -9.50 8.47
N SER A 153 17.55 -8.99 8.49
CA SER A 153 18.14 -8.51 9.72
C SER A 153 17.48 -7.20 10.13
N MET A 154 17.40 -6.98 11.45
CA MET A 154 16.90 -5.72 12.00
C MET A 154 17.72 -4.53 11.51
N GLU A 155 19.04 -4.68 11.38
CA GLU A 155 19.98 -3.65 10.90
C GLU A 155 19.63 -3.17 9.49
N THR A 156 19.39 -4.10 8.56
CA THR A 156 19.01 -3.76 7.19
C THR A 156 17.71 -2.96 7.13
N TYR A 157 16.69 -3.41 7.86
CA TYR A 157 15.42 -2.69 7.95
C TYR A 157 15.57 -1.34 8.65
N HIS A 158 16.39 -1.25 9.70
CA HIS A 158 16.65 -0.01 10.42
C HIS A 158 17.25 1.04 9.48
N THR A 159 18.27 0.67 8.71
CA THR A 159 18.91 1.56 7.72
C THR A 159 17.90 2.06 6.71
N PHE A 160 17.10 1.15 6.12
CA PHE A 160 16.05 1.52 5.18
C PHE A 160 15.04 2.49 5.78
N PHE A 161 14.48 2.15 6.94
CA PHE A 161 13.47 2.98 7.58
C PHE A 161 14.02 4.33 8.00
N SER A 162 15.28 4.40 8.44
CA SER A 162 15.95 5.66 8.79
C SER A 162 16.09 6.56 7.57
N HIS A 163 16.51 5.98 6.43
CA HIS A 163 16.57 6.68 5.16
C HIS A 163 15.20 7.20 4.74
N PHE A 164 14.20 6.33 4.75
CA PHE A 164 12.83 6.69 4.40
C PHE A 164 12.28 7.80 5.31
N LYS A 165 12.48 7.68 6.62
CA LYS A 165 12.11 8.70 7.62
C LYS A 165 12.76 10.04 7.30
N ALA A 166 14.04 10.08 6.98
CA ALA A 166 14.73 11.32 6.62
C ALA A 166 14.16 11.99 5.35
N ARG A 167 13.69 11.19 4.38
CA ARG A 167 13.12 11.70 3.11
C ARG A 167 11.66 12.14 3.21
N ILE A 168 10.87 11.50 4.06
CA ILE A 168 9.44 11.77 4.19
C ILE A 168 9.11 12.70 5.36
N LEU A 169 9.72 12.48 6.53
CA LEU A 169 9.30 13.07 7.80
C LEU A 169 10.01 14.38 8.19
N THR A 170 10.94 14.86 7.37
CA THR A 170 11.52 16.21 7.53
C THR A 170 10.51 17.32 7.19
N GLU A 171 9.55 17.04 6.30
CA GLU A 171 8.55 18.01 5.83
C GLU A 171 7.11 17.66 6.25
N VAL A 172 6.85 16.39 6.55
CA VAL A 172 5.56 15.98 7.10
C VAL A 172 5.68 16.05 8.62
N GLN A 173 4.93 16.94 9.28
CA GLN A 173 4.82 17.04 10.75
C GLN A 173 4.19 15.78 11.42
N CYS A 174 4.30 14.60 10.80
CA CYS A 174 3.67 13.37 11.27
C CYS A 174 4.55 12.67 12.30
N PHE A 175 4.24 12.92 13.56
CA PHE A 175 4.60 12.02 14.65
C PHE A 175 3.77 10.71 14.61
N ASP A 176 2.75 10.61 13.74
CA ASP A 176 1.77 9.51 13.71
C ASP A 176 1.72 8.77 12.36
N VAL A 177 2.86 8.27 11.86
CA VAL A 177 2.83 7.37 10.69
C VAL A 177 2.21 6.04 11.08
N LYS A 178 1.21 5.61 10.32
CA LYS A 178 0.54 4.33 10.49
C LYS A 178 1.24 3.29 9.65
N LEU A 179 1.72 2.23 10.28
CA LEU A 179 2.57 1.22 9.65
C LEU A 179 1.89 -0.14 9.70
N GLY A 180 1.57 -0.69 8.54
CA GLY A 180 0.96 -2.01 8.41
C GLY A 180 2.01 -3.07 8.05
N SER A 181 1.99 -4.25 8.68
CA SER A 181 2.89 -5.36 8.31
C SER A 181 2.34 -6.73 8.72
N ASP A 182 3.06 -7.79 8.33
CA ASP A 182 2.75 -9.19 8.66
C ASP A 182 3.44 -9.70 9.94
N ASP A 183 3.89 -8.79 10.82
CA ASP A 183 4.52 -9.09 12.12
C ASP A 183 5.88 -9.84 12.04
N GLU A 184 6.64 -9.65 10.96
CA GLU A 184 8.00 -10.22 10.86
C GLU A 184 8.91 -9.63 11.95
N GLY A 185 9.65 -10.48 12.67
CA GLY A 185 10.44 -10.08 13.83
C GLY A 185 11.45 -8.95 13.56
N GLY A 186 12.23 -9.04 12.47
CA GLY A 186 13.21 -8.03 12.08
C GLY A 186 12.55 -6.69 11.73
N LEU A 187 11.49 -6.72 10.91
CA LEU A 187 10.70 -5.53 10.55
C LEU A 187 10.12 -4.87 11.80
N ARG A 188 9.52 -5.65 12.69
CA ARG A 188 8.86 -5.19 13.91
C ARG A 188 9.80 -4.39 14.80
N VAL A 189 10.99 -4.92 15.07
CA VAL A 189 11.99 -4.25 15.93
C VAL A 189 12.53 -3.00 15.25
N ALA A 190 12.82 -3.05 13.95
CA ALA A 190 13.32 -1.90 13.20
C ALA A 190 12.31 -0.75 13.10
N LEU A 191 11.01 -1.06 12.97
CA LEU A 191 9.96 -0.03 12.99
C LEU A 191 9.91 0.66 14.36
N ASP A 192 9.99 -0.08 15.45
CA ASP A 192 9.95 0.47 16.82
C ASP A 192 11.19 1.32 17.15
N SER A 193 12.35 0.98 16.58
CA SER A 193 13.58 1.74 16.80
C SER A 193 13.64 3.04 16.00
N VAL A 194 13.10 3.04 14.77
CA VAL A 194 13.20 4.20 13.87
C VAL A 194 12.06 5.20 14.08
N PHE A 195 10.84 4.72 14.28
CA PHE A 195 9.67 5.57 14.46
C PHE A 195 9.37 5.72 15.95
N SER A 196 9.18 6.94 16.42
CA SER A 196 8.86 7.19 17.83
C SER A 196 7.37 6.89 18.06
N LYS A 197 7.06 5.71 18.61
CA LYS A 197 5.69 5.22 18.87
C LYS A 197 4.82 5.13 17.61
N PRO A 198 5.20 4.34 16.60
CA PRO A 198 4.37 4.18 15.41
C PRO A 198 3.04 3.53 15.76
N ASP A 199 1.98 4.01 15.13
CA ASP A 199 0.70 3.30 15.16
C ASP A 199 0.82 2.08 14.24
N ARG A 200 1.05 0.91 14.84
CA ARG A 200 1.24 -0.34 14.09
C ARG A 200 -0.07 -1.08 13.87
N LEU A 201 -0.24 -1.59 12.67
CA LEU A 201 -1.35 -2.44 12.27
C LEU A 201 -0.80 -3.79 11.82
N LEU A 202 -1.40 -4.86 12.33
CA LEU A 202 -1.08 -6.21 11.88
C LEU A 202 -2.11 -6.70 10.86
N CYS A 203 -1.62 -7.45 9.86
CA CYS A 203 -2.46 -8.04 8.85
C CYS A 203 -3.39 -9.08 9.49
N THR A 204 -4.69 -8.80 9.48
CA THR A 204 -5.67 -9.69 10.11
C THR A 204 -5.75 -11.04 9.38
N LYS A 205 -5.51 -11.06 8.06
CA LYS A 205 -5.46 -12.29 7.27
C LYS A 205 -4.36 -13.23 7.77
N HIS A 206 -3.13 -12.74 7.94
CA HIS A 206 -2.02 -13.54 8.45
C HIS A 206 -2.22 -14.00 9.89
N ILE A 207 -2.82 -13.16 10.75
CA ILE A 207 -3.21 -13.59 12.10
C ILE A 207 -4.25 -14.73 12.00
N LYS A 208 -5.25 -14.59 11.14
CA LYS A 208 -6.30 -15.59 10.91
C LYS A 208 -5.71 -16.93 10.43
N ASP A 209 -4.75 -16.89 9.51
CA ASP A 209 -4.07 -18.07 8.99
C ASP A 209 -3.24 -18.76 10.09
N ASN A 210 -2.47 -18.00 10.87
CA ASN A 210 -1.70 -18.53 12.00
C ASN A 210 -2.59 -19.21 13.05
N VAL A 211 -3.74 -18.60 13.41
CA VAL A 211 -4.72 -19.20 14.31
C VAL A 211 -5.29 -20.48 13.70
N THR A 212 -5.65 -20.44 12.41
CA THR A 212 -6.21 -21.60 11.69
C THR A 212 -5.25 -22.78 11.68
N ASP A 213 -3.97 -22.54 11.42
CA ASP A 213 -2.96 -23.58 11.41
C ASP A 213 -2.70 -24.14 12.81
N TYR A 214 -2.67 -23.28 13.84
CA TYR A 214 -2.54 -23.73 15.22
C TYR A 214 -3.70 -24.63 15.64
N ILE A 215 -4.96 -24.20 15.46
CA ILE A 215 -6.14 -24.97 15.88
C ILE A 215 -6.28 -26.28 15.09
N LYS A 216 -5.86 -26.31 13.82
CA LYS A 216 -5.90 -27.53 12.99
C LYS A 216 -4.85 -28.55 13.41
N ASN A 217 -3.63 -28.08 13.68
CA ASN A 217 -2.46 -28.95 13.84
C ASN A 217 -2.11 -29.27 15.29
N LYS A 218 -2.56 -28.45 16.26
CA LYS A 218 -2.16 -28.57 17.67
C LYS A 218 -3.29 -28.91 18.62
N LEU A 219 -4.55 -28.74 18.22
CA LEU A 219 -5.69 -28.95 19.10
C LEU A 219 -6.64 -30.05 18.60
N PRO A 220 -7.15 -30.93 19.49
CA PRO A 220 -8.11 -31.97 19.16
C PRO A 220 -9.54 -31.42 19.05
N LEU A 221 -9.74 -30.39 18.22
CA LEU A 221 -11.03 -29.73 18.04
C LEU A 221 -11.75 -30.24 16.79
N THR A 222 -13.08 -30.33 16.86
CA THR A 222 -13.95 -30.61 15.70
C THR A 222 -13.97 -29.43 14.72
N SER A 223 -14.40 -29.67 13.48
CA SER A 223 -14.54 -28.60 12.49
C SER A 223 -15.50 -27.49 12.94
N ASN A 224 -16.57 -27.83 13.66
CA ASN A 224 -17.54 -26.85 14.15
C ASN A 224 -16.91 -25.95 15.23
N GLN A 225 -16.22 -26.54 16.21
CA GLN A 225 -15.53 -25.78 17.26
C GLN A 225 -14.45 -24.86 16.68
N ARG A 226 -13.69 -25.34 15.68
CA ARG A 226 -12.71 -24.51 14.97
C ARG A 226 -13.39 -23.29 14.33
N SER A 227 -14.50 -23.49 13.61
CA SER A 227 -15.27 -22.39 13.01
C SER A 227 -15.81 -21.41 14.06
N GLN A 228 -16.28 -21.90 15.21
CA GLN A 228 -16.74 -21.05 16.32
C GLN A 228 -15.61 -20.19 16.89
N ILE A 229 -14.43 -20.75 17.14
CA ILE A 229 -13.26 -19.97 17.58
C ILE A 229 -12.95 -18.85 16.57
N MET A 230 -12.92 -19.18 15.27
CA MET A 230 -12.64 -18.19 14.23
C MET A 230 -13.71 -17.09 14.17
N SER A 231 -14.98 -17.46 14.31
CA SER A 231 -16.11 -16.53 14.37
C SER A 231 -15.99 -15.58 15.57
N ASN A 232 -15.77 -16.13 16.76
CA ASN A 232 -15.68 -15.35 18.00
C ASN A 232 -14.51 -14.35 17.97
N ILE A 233 -13.43 -14.64 17.24
CA ILE A 233 -12.29 -13.73 17.13
C ILE A 233 -12.49 -12.69 16.01
N PHE A 234 -12.88 -13.11 14.80
CA PHE A 234 -12.69 -12.30 13.58
C PHE A 234 -13.97 -11.85 12.86
N ASN A 235 -15.16 -12.29 13.27
CA ASN A 235 -16.41 -11.78 12.65
C ASN A 235 -16.70 -10.34 13.09
N ASP A 236 -17.71 -9.72 12.47
CA ASP A 236 -18.05 -8.31 12.70
C ASP A 236 -18.39 -7.99 14.17
N ASN A 237 -18.86 -8.97 14.95
CA ASN A 237 -19.11 -8.84 16.40
C ASN A 237 -18.07 -9.60 17.26
N GLY A 238 -16.91 -9.97 16.68
CA GLY A 238 -15.87 -10.72 17.35
C GLY A 238 -14.98 -9.87 18.26
N ILE A 239 -13.96 -10.50 18.84
CA ILE A 239 -12.96 -9.86 19.71
C ILE A 239 -12.18 -8.78 18.95
N ALA A 240 -11.80 -9.04 17.69
CA ALA A 240 -11.00 -8.11 16.89
C ALA A 240 -11.73 -6.78 16.61
N THR A 241 -13.06 -6.80 16.57
CA THR A 241 -13.93 -5.66 16.28
C THR A 241 -14.70 -5.17 17.51
N ALA A 242 -14.34 -5.62 18.72
CA ALA A 242 -14.97 -5.20 19.96
C ALA A 242 -15.02 -3.67 20.12
N ASP A 243 -16.13 -3.15 20.64
CA ASP A 243 -16.44 -1.72 20.65
C ASP A 243 -15.59 -0.92 21.64
N ASP A 244 -15.26 -1.56 22.77
CA ASP A 244 -14.42 -0.98 23.79
C ASP A 244 -13.52 -2.01 24.48
N THR A 245 -12.72 -1.54 25.44
CA THR A 245 -11.81 -2.36 26.24
C THR A 245 -12.54 -3.39 27.10
N ILE A 246 -13.71 -3.04 27.63
CA ILE A 246 -14.50 -3.91 28.51
C ILE A 246 -15.12 -5.02 27.65
N ASP A 247 -15.72 -4.68 26.51
CA ASP A 247 -16.27 -5.64 25.56
C ASP A 247 -15.17 -6.59 25.02
N PHE A 248 -13.98 -6.06 24.74
CA PHE A 248 -12.83 -6.88 24.34
C PHE A 248 -12.47 -7.92 25.40
N ASP A 249 -12.40 -7.53 26.68
CA ASP A 249 -12.05 -8.42 27.78
C ASP A 249 -13.14 -9.44 28.08
N ILE A 250 -14.42 -9.04 28.05
CA ILE A 250 -15.56 -9.95 28.21
C ILE A 250 -15.52 -11.04 27.14
N LYS A 251 -15.47 -10.67 25.86
CA LYS A 251 -15.43 -11.62 24.73
C LYS A 251 -14.18 -12.52 24.78
N SER A 252 -13.05 -11.97 25.21
CA SER A 252 -11.81 -12.73 25.41
C SER A 252 -11.97 -13.81 26.48
N ASN A 253 -12.55 -13.46 27.63
CA ASN A 253 -12.78 -14.39 28.73
C ASN A 253 -13.82 -15.46 28.35
N GLU A 254 -14.90 -15.07 27.65
CA GLU A 254 -15.90 -16.00 27.13
C GLU A 254 -15.29 -17.03 26.17
N LEU A 255 -14.39 -16.60 25.28
CA LEU A 255 -13.66 -17.50 24.38
C LEU A 255 -12.79 -18.49 25.16
N CYS A 256 -12.00 -18.02 26.12
CA CYS A 256 -11.13 -18.86 26.94
C CYS A 256 -11.92 -19.88 27.77
N ASN A 257 -13.06 -19.47 28.33
CA ASN A 257 -13.95 -20.35 29.10
C ASN A 257 -14.61 -21.41 28.20
N SER A 258 -15.04 -21.02 27.00
CA SER A 258 -15.70 -21.92 26.04
C SER A 258 -14.72 -22.91 25.39
N PHE A 259 -13.45 -22.52 25.25
CA PHE A 259 -12.41 -23.33 24.63
C PHE A 259 -11.13 -23.39 25.48
N PRO A 260 -11.13 -24.09 26.63
CA PRO A 260 -9.98 -24.11 27.55
C PRO A 260 -8.67 -24.61 26.90
N CYS A 261 -8.76 -25.54 25.95
CA CYS A 261 -7.60 -26.04 25.21
C CYS A 261 -6.94 -24.99 24.29
N PHE A 262 -7.65 -23.93 23.93
CA PHE A 262 -7.14 -22.81 23.12
C PHE A 262 -6.67 -21.63 23.98
N ALA A 263 -7.16 -21.51 25.22
CA ALA A 263 -6.94 -20.38 26.11
C ALA A 263 -5.45 -20.02 26.29
N ASN A 264 -4.58 -21.01 26.51
CA ASN A 264 -3.16 -20.77 26.70
C ASN A 264 -2.50 -20.10 25.47
N TYR A 265 -2.84 -20.56 24.27
CA TYR A 265 -2.33 -19.95 23.04
C TYR A 265 -2.90 -18.55 22.86
N PHE A 266 -4.21 -18.37 23.12
CA PHE A 266 -4.86 -17.08 23.01
C PHE A 266 -4.20 -16.04 23.94
N GLU A 267 -4.12 -16.32 25.23
CA GLU A 267 -3.59 -15.40 26.25
C GLU A 267 -2.12 -15.06 26.00
N ILE A 268 -1.26 -16.05 25.71
CA ILE A 268 0.19 -15.83 25.59
C ILE A 268 0.57 -15.22 24.24
N ARG A 269 -0.07 -15.63 23.14
CA ARG A 269 0.39 -15.29 21.79
C ARG A 269 -0.49 -14.27 21.08
N LEU A 270 -1.80 -14.29 21.32
CA LEU A 270 -2.76 -13.62 20.44
C LEU A 270 -3.40 -12.38 21.08
N LYS A 271 -3.84 -12.46 22.34
CA LYS A 271 -4.65 -11.43 23.01
C LYS A 271 -4.03 -10.04 22.94
N THR A 272 -2.78 -9.90 23.39
CA THR A 272 -2.07 -8.62 23.35
C THR A 272 -1.87 -8.10 21.93
N ARG A 273 -1.62 -8.98 20.95
CA ARG A 273 -1.43 -8.59 19.55
C ARG A 273 -2.73 -8.12 18.91
N LEU A 274 -3.83 -8.85 19.16
CA LEU A 274 -5.17 -8.45 18.73
C LEU A 274 -5.54 -7.12 19.36
N PHE A 275 -5.33 -6.95 20.66
CA PHE A 275 -5.69 -5.73 21.35
C PHE A 275 -4.91 -4.52 20.81
N ASN A 276 -3.58 -4.58 20.84
CA ASN A 276 -2.73 -3.43 20.53
C ASN A 276 -2.64 -3.10 19.04
N TYR A 277 -2.72 -4.10 18.16
CA TYR A 277 -2.40 -3.92 16.74
C TYR A 277 -3.53 -4.26 15.77
N VAL A 278 -4.68 -4.70 16.28
CA VAL A 278 -5.88 -4.94 15.47
C VAL A 278 -7.06 -4.12 16.00
N ASN A 279 -7.51 -4.39 17.22
CA ASN A 279 -8.69 -3.77 17.82
C ASN A 279 -8.48 -2.28 18.10
N GLN A 280 -7.40 -1.90 18.80
CA GLN A 280 -7.13 -0.48 19.08
C GLN A 280 -7.02 0.36 17.80
N PRO A 281 -6.22 -0.05 16.77
CA PRO A 281 -6.19 0.67 15.50
C PRO A 281 -7.55 0.70 14.78
N PHE A 282 -8.30 -0.40 14.79
CA PHE A 282 -9.64 -0.47 14.19
C PHE A 282 -10.57 0.59 14.78
N ARG A 283 -10.62 0.69 16.12
CA ARG A 283 -11.39 1.72 16.84
C ARG A 283 -10.87 3.13 16.61
N LYS A 284 -9.54 3.32 16.70
CA LYS A 284 -8.89 4.64 16.56
C LYS A 284 -9.18 5.30 15.21
N TYR A 285 -9.36 4.51 14.15
CA TYR A 285 -9.50 5.02 12.79
C TYR A 285 -10.88 4.85 12.18
N ASP A 286 -11.88 4.49 12.97
CA ASP A 286 -13.27 4.27 12.52
C ASP A 286 -13.32 3.48 11.20
N SER A 287 -12.57 2.38 11.18
CA SER A 287 -12.40 1.59 9.98
C SER A 287 -13.58 0.64 9.85
N ASN A 288 -14.34 0.72 8.76
CA ASN A 288 -15.42 -0.24 8.49
C ASN A 288 -14.93 -1.69 8.23
N ARG A 289 -13.61 -1.92 8.22
CA ARG A 289 -12.98 -3.21 7.93
C ARG A 289 -11.65 -3.33 8.65
N LEU A 290 -11.35 -4.54 9.10
CA LEU A 290 -10.03 -4.91 9.61
C LEU A 290 -8.96 -4.75 8.51
N TRP A 291 -7.77 -4.30 8.92
CA TRP A 291 -6.68 -4.05 7.99
C TRP A 291 -6.10 -5.37 7.45
N THR A 292 -5.80 -5.37 6.15
CA THR A 292 -5.19 -6.51 5.45
C THR A 292 -4.05 -6.01 4.57
N ASN A 293 -3.03 -6.84 4.42
CA ASN A 293 -1.84 -6.55 3.63
C ASN A 293 -2.01 -6.83 2.12
N ASN A 294 -3.25 -6.95 1.64
CA ASN A 294 -3.56 -7.29 0.24
C ASN A 294 -2.91 -6.35 -0.79
N ASN A 295 -2.58 -5.11 -0.38
CA ASN A 295 -1.92 -4.13 -1.24
C ASN A 295 -0.47 -4.50 -1.52
N CYS A 296 0.26 -4.89 -0.48
CA CYS A 296 1.63 -5.36 -0.63
C CYS A 296 1.65 -6.70 -1.38
N GLU A 297 0.81 -7.67 -1.01
CA GLU A 297 0.71 -8.98 -1.69
C GLU A 297 0.46 -8.84 -3.21
N SER A 298 -0.41 -7.92 -3.59
CA SER A 298 -0.75 -7.69 -5.01
C SER A 298 0.33 -6.94 -5.76
N MET A 299 1.05 -6.00 -5.13
CA MET A 299 2.25 -5.44 -5.78
C MET A 299 3.33 -6.51 -5.95
N ASN A 300 3.53 -7.36 -4.94
CA ASN A 300 4.46 -8.48 -5.00
C ASN A 300 4.10 -9.40 -6.17
N HIS A 301 2.82 -9.67 -6.37
CA HIS A 301 2.33 -10.42 -7.51
C HIS A 301 2.62 -9.72 -8.85
N ARG A 302 2.42 -8.40 -8.95
CA ARG A 302 2.74 -7.64 -10.18
C ARG A 302 4.22 -7.71 -10.52
N PHE A 303 5.11 -7.56 -9.55
CA PHE A 303 6.54 -7.75 -9.75
C PHE A 303 6.87 -9.16 -10.23
N LYS A 304 6.33 -10.18 -9.56
CA LYS A 304 6.51 -11.58 -9.97
C LYS A 304 6.05 -11.83 -11.40
N VAL A 305 4.90 -11.26 -11.80
CA VAL A 305 4.37 -11.37 -13.16
C VAL A 305 5.25 -10.63 -14.17
N ALA A 306 5.68 -9.39 -13.87
CA ALA A 306 6.55 -8.60 -14.74
C ALA A 306 7.91 -9.28 -14.98
N LEU A 307 8.42 -9.94 -13.94
CA LEU A 307 9.66 -10.71 -13.98
C LEU A 307 9.44 -12.16 -14.45
N ASN A 308 8.22 -12.51 -14.85
CA ASN A 308 7.88 -13.87 -15.30
C ASN A 308 8.35 -14.96 -14.33
N TRP A 309 8.34 -14.67 -13.02
CA TRP A 309 8.73 -15.57 -11.94
C TRP A 309 10.16 -16.12 -12.07
N LYS A 310 11.05 -15.37 -12.75
CA LYS A 310 12.45 -15.76 -12.98
C LYS A 310 13.43 -14.86 -12.24
N PRO A 311 14.56 -15.42 -11.77
CA PRO A 311 15.72 -14.62 -11.38
C PRO A 311 16.20 -13.73 -12.52
N HIS A 312 16.68 -12.54 -12.17
CA HIS A 312 17.32 -11.59 -13.09
C HIS A 312 18.63 -11.10 -12.46
N GLN A 313 19.55 -10.64 -13.29
CA GLN A 313 20.69 -9.86 -12.81
C GLN A 313 20.18 -8.57 -12.18
N LEU A 314 20.89 -8.07 -11.18
CA LEU A 314 20.39 -6.99 -10.35
C LEU A 314 20.17 -5.66 -11.12
N PRO A 315 21.06 -5.22 -12.03
CA PRO A 315 20.77 -4.04 -12.87
C PRO A 315 19.48 -4.20 -13.70
N GLU A 316 19.32 -5.35 -14.36
CA GLU A 316 18.12 -5.64 -15.17
C GLU A 316 16.85 -5.72 -14.30
N LEU A 317 16.97 -6.27 -13.09
CA LEU A 317 15.89 -6.35 -12.11
C LEU A 317 15.43 -4.94 -11.71
N LEU A 318 16.37 -4.04 -11.42
CA LEU A 318 16.10 -2.65 -11.06
C LEU A 318 15.38 -1.91 -12.21
N ASP A 319 15.86 -2.07 -13.45
CA ASP A 319 15.22 -1.48 -14.63
C ASP A 319 13.79 -2.00 -14.82
N LYS A 320 13.56 -3.31 -14.65
CA LYS A 320 12.22 -3.91 -14.78
C LYS A 320 11.27 -3.41 -13.70
N ILE A 321 11.73 -3.30 -12.45
CA ILE A 321 10.93 -2.78 -11.35
C ILE A 321 10.62 -1.29 -11.57
N TYR A 322 11.60 -0.49 -11.98
CA TYR A 322 11.41 0.91 -12.35
C TYR A 322 10.36 1.05 -13.46
N ASN A 323 10.42 0.22 -14.50
CA ASN A 323 9.42 0.21 -15.57
C ASN A 323 8.01 -0.11 -15.07
N VAL A 324 7.85 -1.07 -14.15
CA VAL A 324 6.54 -1.38 -13.53
C VAL A 324 6.00 -0.16 -12.78
N ILE A 325 6.85 0.54 -12.03
CA ILE A 325 6.50 1.76 -11.30
C ILE A 325 6.07 2.87 -12.27
N GLN A 326 6.83 3.12 -13.34
CA GLN A 326 6.53 4.15 -14.33
C GLN A 326 5.21 3.90 -15.06
N LEU A 327 4.96 2.64 -15.46
CA LEU A 327 3.69 2.23 -16.04
C LEU A 327 2.53 2.47 -15.07
N HIS A 328 2.76 2.21 -13.78
CA HIS A 328 1.76 2.41 -12.76
C HIS A 328 1.38 3.89 -12.57
N HIS A 329 2.37 4.79 -12.43
CA HIS A 329 2.15 6.24 -12.40
C HIS A 329 1.43 6.74 -13.64
N THR A 330 1.85 6.25 -14.82
CA THR A 330 1.23 6.59 -16.10
C THR A 330 -0.25 6.19 -16.12
N ASP A 331 -0.59 5.01 -15.64
CA ASP A 331 -1.97 4.53 -15.59
C ASP A 331 -2.84 5.32 -14.58
N LEU A 332 -2.27 5.77 -13.45
CA LEU A 332 -2.96 6.68 -12.55
C LEU A 332 -3.29 8.00 -13.24
N LYS A 333 -2.33 8.62 -13.93
CA LYS A 333 -2.55 9.86 -14.68
C LYS A 333 -3.59 9.67 -15.78
N ARG A 334 -3.56 8.54 -16.49
CA ARG A 334 -4.57 8.18 -17.52
C ARG A 334 -5.99 8.02 -16.97
N SER A 335 -6.14 7.64 -15.70
CA SER A 335 -7.46 7.52 -15.09
C SER A 335 -8.21 8.86 -14.99
N ILE A 336 -7.48 10.00 -14.98
CA ILE A 336 -8.05 11.35 -15.01
C ILE A 336 -8.86 11.58 -16.29
N VAL A 337 -8.53 10.91 -17.39
CA VAL A 337 -9.32 10.95 -18.64
C VAL A 337 -10.25 9.74 -18.81
N GLY A 338 -10.27 8.82 -17.84
CA GLY A 338 -11.03 7.57 -17.88
C GLY A 338 -10.37 6.44 -18.66
N ASN A 339 -9.07 6.56 -18.97
CA ASN A 339 -8.30 5.52 -19.65
C ASN A 339 -7.39 4.76 -18.68
N GLY A 340 -6.84 3.63 -19.13
CA GLY A 340 -5.94 2.79 -18.31
C GLY A 340 -6.69 1.83 -17.39
N ASN A 341 -5.93 1.20 -16.49
CA ASN A 341 -6.41 0.16 -15.58
C ASN A 341 -7.12 0.69 -14.33
N TYR A 342 -7.07 2.01 -14.11
CA TYR A 342 -7.69 2.68 -12.98
C TYR A 342 -8.81 3.60 -13.43
N GLU A 343 -9.71 3.90 -12.51
CA GLU A 343 -10.77 4.89 -12.64
C GLU A 343 -10.87 5.73 -11.36
N LEU A 344 -11.39 6.95 -11.49
CA LEU A 344 -11.61 7.83 -10.34
C LEU A 344 -12.78 7.31 -9.49
N PHE A 345 -12.54 7.14 -8.19
CA PHE A 345 -13.52 6.59 -7.26
C PHE A 345 -14.40 7.69 -6.65
N GLY A 346 -15.70 7.40 -6.46
CA GLY A 346 -16.64 8.26 -5.73
C GLY A 346 -16.58 9.75 -6.09
N ASN A 347 -16.33 10.59 -5.08
CA ASN A 347 -16.29 12.06 -5.21
C ASN A 347 -15.11 12.59 -6.04
N PHE A 348 -14.12 11.75 -6.36
CA PHE A 348 -12.97 12.14 -7.16
C PHE A 348 -13.31 12.18 -8.66
N LYS A 349 -14.43 11.60 -9.10
CA LYS A 349 -14.91 11.68 -10.50
C LYS A 349 -15.03 13.10 -11.05
N LYS A 350 -15.20 14.12 -10.18
CA LYS A 350 -15.19 15.54 -10.55
C LYS A 350 -13.85 16.04 -11.13
N HIS A 351 -12.75 15.34 -10.84
CA HIS A 351 -11.43 15.64 -11.39
C HIS A 351 -11.26 15.07 -12.80
N ARG A 352 -12.23 14.31 -13.30
CA ARG A 352 -12.19 13.77 -14.65
C ARG A 352 -12.18 14.91 -15.66
N ILE A 353 -11.30 14.83 -16.66
CA ILE A 353 -11.27 15.77 -17.78
C ILE A 353 -11.50 15.05 -19.10
N GLN A 354 -11.93 15.80 -20.11
CA GLN A 354 -12.09 15.26 -21.46
C GLN A 354 -10.72 14.94 -22.08
N HIS A 355 -10.70 13.89 -22.90
CA HIS A 355 -9.48 13.41 -23.56
C HIS A 355 -8.86 14.47 -24.48
N SER A 356 -9.67 15.22 -25.24
CA SER A 356 -9.21 16.34 -26.08
C SER A 356 -8.47 17.40 -25.26
N LYS A 357 -9.04 17.81 -24.13
CA LYS A 357 -8.42 18.75 -23.20
C LYS A 357 -7.11 18.21 -22.62
N TRP A 358 -7.03 16.92 -22.29
CA TRP A 358 -5.78 16.36 -21.78
C TRP A 358 -4.62 16.41 -22.79
N HIS A 359 -4.92 16.20 -24.07
CA HIS A 359 -3.90 16.28 -25.13
C HIS A 359 -3.39 17.69 -25.37
N SER A 360 -4.21 18.71 -25.13
CA SER A 360 -3.77 20.10 -25.24
C SER A 360 -2.93 20.56 -24.04
N LEU A 361 -2.82 19.78 -22.97
CA LEU A 361 -2.03 20.12 -21.79
C LEU A 361 -0.57 19.70 -21.95
N SER A 362 0.33 20.59 -21.53
CA SER A 362 1.72 20.30 -21.28
C SER A 362 1.89 19.26 -20.17
N GLN A 363 3.09 18.65 -20.07
CA GLN A 363 3.37 17.71 -19.00
C GLN A 363 3.25 18.35 -17.61
N ILE A 364 3.69 19.61 -17.46
CA ILE A 364 3.61 20.35 -16.20
C ILE A 364 2.15 20.53 -15.77
N GLU A 365 1.26 20.91 -16.69
CA GLU A 365 -0.16 21.06 -16.38
C GLU A 365 -0.82 19.72 -16.00
N LYS A 366 -0.43 18.63 -16.66
CA LYS A 366 -0.86 17.27 -16.30
C LYS A 366 -0.44 16.91 -14.88
N GLU A 367 0.80 17.22 -14.49
CA GLU A 367 1.28 17.03 -13.12
C GLU A 367 0.51 17.87 -12.12
N VAL A 368 0.21 19.14 -12.44
CA VAL A 368 -0.59 20.02 -11.57
C VAL A 368 -1.98 19.45 -11.33
N LEU A 369 -2.64 18.91 -12.37
CA LEU A 369 -3.95 18.26 -12.23
C LEU A 369 -3.87 17.01 -11.36
N TYR A 370 -2.85 16.18 -11.56
CA TYR A 370 -2.64 14.98 -10.75
C TYR A 370 -2.36 15.33 -9.27
N ARG A 371 -1.49 16.29 -8.99
CA ARG A 371 -1.22 16.77 -7.62
C ARG A 371 -2.47 17.34 -6.95
N LYS A 372 -3.28 18.11 -7.70
CA LYS A 372 -4.56 18.63 -7.21
C LYS A 372 -5.51 17.50 -6.82
N LEU A 373 -5.56 16.42 -7.61
CA LEU A 373 -6.34 15.23 -7.29
C LEU A 373 -5.79 14.51 -6.03
N ALA A 374 -4.47 14.29 -5.95
CA ALA A 374 -3.82 13.59 -4.83
C ALA A 374 -3.98 14.34 -3.49
N SER A 375 -3.94 15.67 -3.53
CA SER A 375 -4.09 16.54 -2.35
C SER A 375 -5.53 16.76 -1.87
N ASP A 376 -6.55 16.32 -2.64
CA ASP A 376 -7.95 16.61 -2.34
C ASP A 376 -8.45 15.77 -1.15
N LYS A 377 -8.54 16.41 0.02
CA LYS A 377 -8.87 15.79 1.33
C LYS A 377 -10.30 15.25 1.47
N LYS A 378 -11.06 15.07 0.39
CA LYS A 378 -12.50 14.80 0.46
C LYS A 378 -12.87 13.32 0.60
N PHE A 379 -12.37 12.69 1.66
CA PHE A 379 -13.22 11.89 2.54
C PHE A 379 -13.75 12.78 3.67
N SER A 380 -14.24 13.99 3.36
CA SER A 380 -15.23 14.58 4.23
C SER A 380 -16.46 13.72 4.03
N ASP A 381 -16.67 12.74 4.91
CA ASP A 381 -18.02 12.23 5.10
C ASP A 381 -18.86 13.49 5.25
N ASN A 382 -19.79 13.70 4.33
CA ASN A 382 -20.75 14.80 4.43
C ASN A 382 -21.68 14.52 5.61
N MET A 383 -21.26 13.72 6.58
CA MET A 383 -21.96 13.23 7.73
C MET A 383 -21.09 13.52 8.96
N LEU A 384 -21.68 14.07 10.01
CA LEU A 384 -21.17 14.01 11.36
C LEU A 384 -21.63 12.68 11.94
N ARG A 385 -20.70 11.82 12.31
CA ARG A 385 -21.00 10.56 13.01
C ARG A 385 -20.85 10.77 14.50
N ALA A 386 -21.89 10.46 15.26
CA ALA A 386 -21.81 10.35 16.71
C ALA A 386 -21.14 9.02 17.09
N ALA A 387 -20.60 8.95 18.30
CA ALA A 387 -19.89 7.77 18.82
C ALA A 387 -20.75 6.48 18.86
N ASN A 388 -22.07 6.61 18.76
CA ASN A 388 -23.03 5.50 18.70
C ASN A 388 -23.40 5.09 17.26
N GLY A 389 -22.63 5.52 16.24
CA GLY A 389 -22.86 5.17 14.85
C GLY A 389 -23.91 6.01 14.11
N PHE A 390 -24.54 6.99 14.78
CA PHE A 390 -25.55 7.84 14.15
C PHE A 390 -24.90 8.90 13.24
N ALA A 391 -25.29 8.96 11.96
CA ALA A 391 -24.66 9.83 10.97
C ALA A 391 -25.64 10.92 10.48
N ILE A 392 -25.31 12.20 10.64
CA ILE A 392 -26.15 13.34 10.21
C ILE A 392 -25.43 14.15 9.14
N PRO A 393 -26.07 14.51 8.02
CA PRO A 393 -25.42 15.31 7.01
C PRO A 393 -24.85 16.64 7.55
N LYS A 394 -23.57 16.92 7.28
CA LYS A 394 -22.93 18.23 7.44
C LYS A 394 -23.66 19.24 6.56
N VAL A 395 -24.63 19.92 7.15
CA VAL A 395 -25.35 21.01 6.49
C VAL A 395 -24.38 22.18 6.30
N LYS A 396 -24.14 22.55 5.03
CA LYS A 396 -23.24 23.66 4.64
C LYS A 396 -23.69 25.03 5.19
N ARG A 397 -24.91 25.12 5.71
CA ARG A 397 -25.50 26.32 6.31
C ARG A 397 -26.25 25.89 7.57
N LEU A 398 -25.93 26.52 8.71
CA LEU A 398 -26.80 26.48 9.88
C LEU A 398 -28.20 26.92 9.41
N ALA A 399 -29.21 26.09 9.68
CA ALA A 399 -30.59 26.47 9.45
C ALA A 399 -30.85 27.80 10.18
N LYS A 400 -31.16 28.85 9.44
CA LYS A 400 -31.58 30.12 10.04
C LYS A 400 -32.99 29.91 10.57
N LYS A 401 -33.24 30.30 11.82
CA LYS A 401 -34.62 30.36 12.29
C LYS A 401 -35.39 31.34 11.40
N PRO A 402 -36.66 31.06 11.02
CA PRO A 402 -37.50 32.03 10.35
C PRO A 402 -37.45 33.37 11.10
N GLY A 403 -37.11 34.47 10.40
CA GLY A 403 -36.96 35.81 10.99
C GLY A 403 -35.56 36.18 11.53
N GLN A 404 -34.57 35.28 11.50
CA GLN A 404 -33.21 35.60 11.96
C GLN A 404 -32.48 36.55 11.00
N ARG A 405 -32.50 37.85 11.33
CA ARG A 405 -31.78 38.90 10.58
C ARG A 405 -30.27 38.78 10.78
N HIS A 406 -29.52 39.04 9.71
CA HIS A 406 -28.06 39.05 9.75
C HIS A 406 -27.61 40.21 10.64
N ARG A 407 -26.87 39.93 11.71
CA ARG A 407 -26.28 41.01 12.52
C ARG A 407 -25.25 41.75 11.65
N PRO A 408 -25.32 43.09 11.55
CA PRO A 408 -24.27 43.86 10.91
C PRO A 408 -22.94 43.61 11.62
N ARG A 409 -21.87 43.43 10.86
CA ARG A 409 -20.52 43.08 11.38
C ARG A 409 -19.97 44.13 12.37
N THR A 410 -20.52 45.34 12.34
CA THR A 410 -20.15 46.50 13.17
C THR A 410 -20.97 46.62 14.46
N ALA A 411 -21.96 45.76 14.70
CA ALA A 411 -22.80 45.88 15.89
C ALA A 411 -22.06 45.34 17.13
N ALA A 412 -21.53 46.24 17.97
CA ALA A 412 -20.89 45.91 19.24
C ALA A 412 -21.82 45.06 20.15
N VAL A 413 -21.26 44.05 20.81
CA VAL A 413 -21.97 43.25 21.82
C VAL A 413 -22.07 44.10 23.08
N ARG A 414 -23.25 44.66 23.34
CA ARG A 414 -23.57 45.19 24.67
C ARG A 414 -23.76 44.00 25.63
N THR A 415 -22.70 43.57 26.27
CA THR A 415 -22.81 42.79 27.51
C THR A 415 -23.42 43.71 28.56
N LYS A 416 -24.66 43.40 28.99
CA LYS A 416 -25.24 44.06 30.16
C LYS A 416 -24.33 43.76 31.36
N PRO A 417 -24.02 44.75 32.22
CA PRO A 417 -23.39 44.46 33.50
C PRO A 417 -24.33 43.54 34.28
N LYS A 418 -23.75 42.48 34.85
CA LYS A 418 -24.46 41.64 35.82
C LYS A 418 -24.67 42.51 37.07
N PHE A 419 -25.93 42.71 37.44
CA PHE A 419 -26.29 43.12 38.80
C PHE A 419 -26.29 41.89 39.69
#